data_AF-A0A0X8K8T8-F1
#
_entry.id   AF-A0A0X8K8T8-F1
#
_cell.length_a   1.000
_cell.length_b   1.000
_cell.length_c   1.000
_cell.angle_alpha   90.00
_cell.angle_beta   90.00
_cell.angle_gamma   90.00
#
_symmetry.space_group_name_H-M   'P 1'
#
loop_
_entity.id
_entity.type
_entity.pdbx_description
1 polymer ?
#
loop_
_entity_poly.entity_id
_entity_poly.type
_entity_poly.pdbx_seq_one_letter_code
_entity_poly.pdbx_strand_id
1 'polypeptide(L)'
;MLERMQHTLTEHKVLILVLLCILLIGVAYAVGRHSAEEQTTAEKPAVMTQEATQDAEQLRAQLDVSRANAEALQRRLADVQAGQRAPSATYYVQAPKVERAAQIVERQIKEDNPTLPRAAREKTDRTVVTPITKDADGKDLPPEEQKVDVYKINLRKDHRIKAGITQIDTQTYWTAGVQLGRWEGLVHGQAGKVKGGSVMYTVAEW
;
A
#
# COMPACT_ATOMS: atom_id res chain seq x y z
N MET A 1 42.05 27.42 -13.14
CA MET A 1 40.73 27.49 -12.48
C MET A 1 40.30 26.14 -11.90
N LEU A 2 40.48 25.02 -12.61
CA LEU A 2 40.19 23.66 -12.10
C LEU A 2 40.96 23.27 -10.83
N GLU A 3 42.23 23.65 -10.71
CA GLU A 3 43.05 23.33 -9.51
C GLU A 3 42.55 24.03 -8.23
N ARG A 4 41.98 25.24 -8.35
CA ARG A 4 41.40 25.97 -7.20
C ARG A 4 40.07 25.36 -6.74
N MET A 5 39.28 24.78 -7.66
CA MET A 5 38.06 24.02 -7.32
C MET A 5 38.40 22.71 -6.62
N GLN A 6 39.47 22.02 -7.04
CA GLN A 6 39.90 20.79 -6.39
C GLN A 6 40.39 21.05 -4.95
N HIS A 7 41.07 22.18 -4.70
CA HIS A 7 41.53 22.54 -3.36
C HIS A 7 40.36 22.83 -2.39
N THR A 8 39.36 23.59 -2.84
CA THR A 8 38.15 23.88 -2.05
C THR A 8 37.32 22.63 -1.77
N LEU A 9 37.19 21.73 -2.75
CA LEU A 9 36.54 20.42 -2.58
C LEU A 9 37.28 19.49 -1.60
N THR A 10 38.60 19.63 -1.46
CA THR A 10 39.41 18.77 -0.58
C THR A 10 39.42 19.28 0.86
N GLU A 11 39.50 20.60 1.08
CA GLU A 11 39.41 21.19 2.42
C GLU A 11 38.01 21.08 3.04
N HIS A 12 36.96 21.30 2.23
CA HIS A 12 35.58 21.38 2.74
C HIS A 12 34.81 20.08 2.53
N LYS A 13 35.51 18.99 2.18
CA LYS A 13 34.91 17.70 1.83
C LYS A 13 34.00 17.15 2.92
N VAL A 14 34.40 17.32 4.18
CA VAL A 14 33.62 16.93 5.36
C VAL A 14 32.39 17.82 5.52
N LEU A 15 32.53 19.13 5.32
CA LEU A 15 31.44 20.09 5.42
C LEU A 15 30.37 19.84 4.34
N ILE A 16 30.80 19.58 3.10
CA ILE A 16 29.94 19.26 1.97
C ILE A 16 29.21 17.93 2.18
N LEU A 17 29.91 16.90 2.69
CA LEU A 17 29.30 15.62 3.06
C LEU A 17 28.22 15.81 4.14
N VAL A 18 28.51 16.61 5.17
CA VAL A 18 27.56 16.91 6.25
C VAL A 18 26.34 17.65 5.72
N LEU A 19 26.54 18.65 4.85
CA LEU A 19 25.44 19.39 4.20
C LEU A 19 24.57 18.48 3.34
N LEU A 20 25.18 17.56 2.58
CA LEU A 20 24.48 16.57 1.78
C LEU A 20 23.68 15.60 2.67
N CYS A 21 24.26 15.12 3.78
CA CYS A 21 23.58 14.26 4.74
C CYS A 21 22.37 14.95 5.39
N ILE A 22 22.51 16.23 5.78
CA ILE A 22 21.41 17.02 6.36
C ILE A 22 20.28 17.21 5.32
N LEU A 23 20.63 17.47 4.07
CA LEU A 23 19.66 17.58 2.98
C LEU A 23 18.91 16.26 2.75
N LEU A 24 19.62 15.13 2.75
CA LEU A 24 19.01 13.79 2.63
C LEU A 24 18.11 13.46 3.82
N ILE A 25 18.49 13.81 5.05
CA ILE A 25 17.65 13.65 6.25
C ILE A 25 16.41 14.54 6.16
N GLY A 26 16.55 15.78 5.68
CA GLY A 26 15.43 16.70 5.48
C GLY A 26 14.42 16.17 4.46
N VAL A 27 14.90 15.61 3.34
CA VAL A 27 14.07 14.94 2.33
C VAL A 27 13.41 13.70 2.93
N ALA A 28 14.15 12.85 3.65
CA ALA A 28 13.60 11.66 4.30
C ALA A 28 12.55 12.02 5.38
N TYR A 29 12.75 13.10 6.13
CA TYR A 29 11.81 13.58 7.14
C TYR A 29 10.55 14.20 6.52
N ALA A 30 10.69 15.01 5.47
CA ALA A 30 9.54 15.56 4.75
C ALA A 30 8.70 14.45 4.10
N VAL A 31 9.35 13.46 3.47
CA VAL A 31 8.69 12.30 2.88
C VAL A 31 8.08 11.39 3.94
N GLY A 32 8.78 11.15 5.05
CA GLY A 32 8.26 10.38 6.18
C GLY A 32 7.04 11.03 6.85
N ARG A 33 7.02 12.37 6.93
CA ARG A 33 5.87 13.12 7.45
C ARG A 33 4.65 13.04 6.53
N HIS A 34 4.83 13.13 5.21
CA HIS A 34 3.75 12.86 4.25
C HIS A 34 3.27 11.40 4.30
N SER A 35 4.18 10.45 4.52
CA SER A 35 3.83 9.02 4.67
C SER A 35 3.10 8.71 5.99
N ALA A 36 3.34 9.49 7.05
CA ALA A 36 2.61 9.37 8.33
C ALA A 36 1.18 9.94 8.23
N GLU A 37 0.94 10.95 7.38
CA GLU A 37 -0.41 11.43 7.06
C GLU A 37 -1.22 10.35 6.32
N GLU A 38 -0.61 9.54 5.45
CA GLU A 38 -1.28 8.37 4.84
C GLU A 38 -1.69 7.31 5.88
N GLN A 39 -0.94 7.14 6.97
CA GLN A 39 -1.23 6.16 8.03
C GLN A 39 -2.37 6.56 8.97
N THR A 40 -2.75 7.85 9.01
CA THR A 40 -3.83 8.36 9.88
C THR A 40 -5.14 8.59 9.14
N THR A 41 -5.25 8.18 7.87
CA THR A 41 -6.53 8.19 7.16
C THR A 41 -7.39 7.05 7.69
N ALA A 42 -8.33 7.41 8.57
CA ALA A 42 -9.42 6.57 9.05
C ALA A 42 -9.94 5.65 7.93
N GLU A 43 -10.12 4.36 8.22
CA GLU A 43 -10.74 3.38 7.32
C GLU A 43 -12.02 3.98 6.72
N LYS A 44 -11.96 4.35 5.44
CA LYS A 44 -13.10 4.79 4.64
C LYS A 44 -13.50 3.63 3.75
N PRO A 45 -14.36 2.72 4.21
CA PRO A 45 -14.98 1.74 3.34
C PRO A 45 -15.69 2.47 2.18
N ALA A 46 -15.41 2.05 0.95
CA ALA A 46 -16.06 2.59 -0.25
C ALA A 46 -17.07 1.57 -0.76
N VAL A 47 -18.31 2.03 -1.02
CA VAL A 47 -19.36 1.23 -1.63
C VAL A 47 -19.24 1.38 -3.15
N MET A 48 -18.93 0.27 -3.84
CA MET A 48 -18.72 0.25 -5.29
C MET A 48 -19.62 -0.80 -5.94
N THR A 49 -20.12 -0.49 -7.16
CA THR A 49 -20.85 -1.47 -7.98
C THR A 49 -19.89 -2.47 -8.62
N GLN A 50 -20.41 -3.59 -9.12
CA GLN A 50 -19.59 -4.59 -9.81
C GLN A 50 -18.88 -4.01 -11.04
N GLU A 51 -19.53 -3.15 -11.82
CA GLU A 51 -18.91 -2.50 -12.98
C GLU A 51 -17.77 -1.56 -12.55
N ALA A 52 -17.96 -0.82 -11.45
CA ALA A 52 -16.93 0.06 -10.90
C ALA A 52 -15.71 -0.69 -10.37
N THR A 53 -15.88 -1.94 -9.91
CA THR A 53 -14.76 -2.80 -9.49
C THR A 53 -13.96 -3.40 -10.64
N GLN A 54 -14.48 -3.36 -11.88
CA GLN A 54 -13.78 -3.78 -13.08
C GLN A 54 -12.98 -2.64 -13.74
N ASP A 55 -13.21 -1.39 -13.32
CA ASP A 55 -12.53 -0.20 -13.83
C ASP A 55 -11.41 0.25 -12.88
N ALA A 56 -10.17 0.15 -13.36
CA ALA A 56 -8.98 0.55 -12.61
C ALA A 56 -8.95 2.06 -12.31
N GLU A 57 -9.51 2.93 -13.15
CA GLU A 57 -9.57 4.36 -12.87
C GLU A 57 -10.57 4.70 -11.77
N GLN A 58 -11.73 4.03 -11.76
CA GLN A 58 -12.73 4.22 -10.70
C GLN A 58 -12.23 3.68 -9.36
N LEU A 59 -11.57 2.52 -9.35
CA LEU A 59 -10.88 2.00 -8.17
C LEU A 59 -9.82 2.98 -7.65
N ARG A 60 -9.03 3.58 -8.56
CA ARG A 60 -8.03 4.57 -8.20
C ARG A 60 -8.63 5.80 -7.54
N ALA A 61 -9.68 6.35 -8.14
CA ALA A 61 -10.32 7.59 -7.70
C ALA A 61 -11.09 7.42 -6.38
N GLN A 62 -11.78 6.29 -6.19
CA GLN A 62 -12.59 6.07 -4.98
C GLN A 62 -11.79 5.55 -3.80
N LEU A 63 -10.75 4.75 -4.03
CA LEU A 63 -9.92 4.17 -2.95
C LEU A 63 -8.69 5.00 -2.62
N ASP A 64 -8.42 6.05 -3.41
CA ASP A 64 -7.22 6.90 -3.33
C ASP A 64 -5.95 6.04 -3.25
N VAL A 65 -5.70 5.28 -4.32
CA VAL A 65 -4.61 4.30 -4.42
C VAL A 65 -3.72 4.58 -5.62
N SER A 66 -2.49 4.06 -5.60
CA SER A 66 -1.56 4.19 -6.74
C SER A 66 -2.08 3.44 -7.97
N ARG A 67 -1.67 3.86 -9.17
CA ARG A 67 -2.05 3.22 -10.44
C ARG A 67 -1.72 1.72 -10.46
N ALA A 68 -0.53 1.34 -10.00
CA ALA A 68 -0.11 -0.05 -9.94
C ALA A 68 -0.99 -0.87 -8.98
N ASN A 69 -1.35 -0.31 -7.83
CA ASN A 69 -2.27 -0.96 -6.90
C ASN A 69 -3.69 -1.07 -7.48
N ALA A 70 -4.19 -0.05 -8.18
CA ALA A 70 -5.50 -0.09 -8.84
C ALA A 70 -5.57 -1.18 -9.92
N GLU A 71 -4.55 -1.29 -10.77
CA GLU A 71 -4.47 -2.32 -11.82
C GLU A 71 -4.36 -3.73 -11.20
N ALA A 72 -3.62 -3.90 -10.11
CA ALA A 72 -3.54 -5.18 -9.39
C ALA A 72 -4.87 -5.55 -8.69
N LEU A 73 -5.58 -4.56 -8.13
CA LEU A 73 -6.88 -4.76 -7.51
C LEU A 73 -7.94 -5.16 -8.53
N GLN A 74 -7.97 -4.49 -9.69
CA GLN A 74 -8.88 -4.80 -10.78
C GLN A 74 -8.76 -6.27 -11.22
N ARG A 75 -7.53 -6.77 -11.42
CA ARG A 75 -7.30 -8.18 -11.80
C ARG A 75 -7.78 -9.15 -10.71
N ARG A 76 -7.45 -8.86 -9.45
CA ARG A 76 -7.84 -9.73 -8.32
C ARG A 76 -9.36 -9.75 -8.10
N LEU A 77 -10.04 -8.62 -8.28
CA LEU A 77 -11.50 -8.53 -8.19
C LEU A 77 -12.17 -9.24 -9.37
N ALA A 78 -11.61 -9.15 -10.57
CA ALA A 78 -12.05 -9.93 -11.72
C ALA A 78 -11.89 -11.44 -11.50
N ASP A 79 -10.78 -11.91 -10.92
CA ASP A 79 -10.57 -13.33 -10.58
C ASP A 79 -11.61 -13.84 -9.57
N VAL A 80 -12.01 -13.00 -8.62
CA VAL A 80 -13.05 -13.33 -7.63
C VAL A 80 -14.43 -13.40 -8.30
N GLN A 81 -14.77 -12.45 -9.16
CA GLN A 81 -16.02 -12.45 -9.92
C GLN A 81 -16.10 -13.62 -10.91
N ALA A 82 -14.97 -14.04 -11.48
CA ALA A 82 -14.87 -15.24 -12.31
C ALA A 82 -14.89 -16.56 -11.52
N GLY A 83 -15.09 -16.51 -10.20
CA GLY A 83 -15.18 -17.69 -9.33
C GLY A 83 -13.85 -18.41 -9.10
N GLN A 84 -12.72 -17.85 -9.54
CA GLN A 84 -11.39 -18.45 -9.37
C GLN A 84 -10.82 -18.23 -7.95
N ARG A 85 -11.35 -17.24 -7.21
CA ARG A 85 -10.95 -16.94 -5.83
C ARG A 85 -12.18 -16.60 -4.99
N ALA A 86 -12.29 -17.18 -3.79
CA ALA A 86 -13.39 -16.88 -2.89
C ALA A 86 -13.24 -15.48 -2.25
N PRO A 87 -14.35 -14.74 -2.05
CA PRO A 87 -14.35 -13.50 -1.28
C PRO A 87 -14.01 -13.76 0.20
N SER A 88 -13.57 -12.72 0.91
CA SER A 88 -13.14 -12.86 2.31
C SER A 88 -14.29 -13.13 3.29
N ALA A 89 -15.48 -12.59 2.99
CA ALA A 89 -16.72 -12.89 3.68
C ALA A 89 -17.90 -12.56 2.76
N THR A 90 -18.91 -13.44 2.77
CA THR A 90 -20.16 -13.27 2.06
C THR A 90 -21.30 -13.22 3.06
N TYR A 91 -22.14 -12.18 3.00
CA TYR A 91 -23.21 -11.96 3.96
C TYR A 91 -24.57 -11.80 3.28
N TYR A 92 -25.50 -12.71 3.47
CA TYR A 92 -26.85 -12.61 2.90
C TYR A 92 -27.69 -11.62 3.73
N VAL A 93 -28.28 -10.61 3.08
CA VAL A 93 -29.11 -9.63 3.78
C VAL A 93 -30.52 -9.65 3.24
N GLN A 94 -31.48 -10.04 4.07
CA GLN A 94 -32.89 -9.73 3.83
C GLN A 94 -33.14 -8.25 4.17
N ALA A 95 -32.84 -7.38 3.22
CA ALA A 95 -33.24 -5.98 3.23
C ALA A 95 -34.22 -5.73 2.08
N PRO A 96 -35.16 -4.78 2.20
CA PRO A 96 -36.02 -4.39 1.09
C PRO A 96 -35.23 -3.91 -0.16
N LYS A 97 -33.96 -3.48 0.06
CA LYS A 97 -32.94 -3.12 -0.93
C LYS A 97 -31.53 -3.35 -0.33
N VAL A 98 -30.64 -4.05 -1.02
CA VAL A 98 -29.34 -4.55 -0.53
C VAL A 98 -28.30 -3.44 -0.43
N GLU A 99 -28.50 -2.38 -1.18
CA GLU A 99 -27.69 -1.17 -1.14
C GLU A 99 -27.77 -0.51 0.24
N ARG A 100 -28.94 -0.56 0.88
CA ARG A 100 -29.12 -0.04 2.25
C ARG A 100 -28.44 -0.94 3.29
N ALA A 101 -28.36 -2.23 3.01
CA ALA A 101 -27.62 -3.16 3.85
C ALA A 101 -26.10 -2.94 3.76
N ALA A 102 -25.57 -2.69 2.56
CA ALA A 102 -24.16 -2.35 2.39
C ALA A 102 -23.77 -1.11 3.22
N GLN A 103 -24.61 -0.07 3.25
CA GLN A 103 -24.39 1.12 4.08
C GLN A 103 -24.44 0.85 5.59
N ILE A 104 -25.27 -0.10 6.03
CA ILE A 104 -25.31 -0.52 7.44
C ILE A 104 -24.04 -1.29 7.80
N VAL A 105 -23.61 -2.22 6.96
CA VAL A 105 -22.37 -3.00 7.14
C VAL A 105 -21.16 -2.07 7.13
N GLU A 106 -21.10 -1.11 6.21
CA GLU A 106 -20.07 -0.06 6.16
C GLU A 106 -19.94 0.66 7.51
N ARG A 107 -21.06 1.13 8.06
CA ARG A 107 -21.09 1.82 9.35
C ARG A 107 -20.68 0.90 10.50
N GLN A 108 -21.15 -0.33 10.52
CA GLN A 108 -20.84 -1.31 11.55
C GLN A 108 -19.36 -1.71 11.54
N ILE A 109 -18.71 -1.78 10.37
CA ILE A 109 -17.26 -1.99 10.26
C ILE A 109 -16.52 -0.80 10.88
N LYS A 110 -16.95 0.43 10.57
CA LYS A 110 -16.35 1.66 11.11
C LYS A 110 -16.48 1.77 12.63
N GLU A 111 -17.57 1.25 13.19
CA GLU A 111 -17.87 1.23 14.63
C GLU A 111 -17.30 -0.02 15.35
N ASP A 112 -16.60 -0.92 14.65
CA ASP A 112 -16.12 -2.22 15.18
C ASP A 112 -17.23 -3.01 15.89
N ASN A 113 -18.43 -3.06 15.29
CA ASN A 113 -19.61 -3.63 15.93
C ASN A 113 -19.47 -5.16 16.10
N PRO A 114 -19.61 -5.71 17.31
CA PRO A 114 -19.40 -7.14 17.57
C PRO A 114 -20.38 -8.08 16.86
N THR A 115 -21.47 -7.56 16.26
CA THR A 115 -22.39 -8.36 15.43
C THR A 115 -21.77 -8.81 14.11
N LEU A 116 -20.70 -8.16 13.65
CA LEU A 116 -20.00 -8.54 12.43
C LEU A 116 -18.95 -9.64 12.66
N PRO A 117 -18.78 -10.56 11.69
CA PRO A 117 -17.71 -11.55 11.72
C PRO A 117 -16.35 -10.89 11.90
N ARG A 118 -15.46 -11.54 12.66
CA ARG A 118 -14.12 -10.99 12.95
C ARG A 118 -13.31 -10.68 11.68
N ALA A 119 -13.47 -11.48 10.62
CA ALA A 119 -12.83 -11.24 9.32
C ALA A 119 -13.26 -9.91 8.67
N ALA A 120 -14.50 -9.46 8.88
CA ALA A 120 -14.96 -8.16 8.37
C ALA A 120 -14.42 -6.98 9.21
N ARG A 121 -14.15 -7.20 10.50
CA ARG A 121 -13.65 -6.21 11.46
C ARG A 121 -12.13 -6.10 11.53
N GLU A 122 -11.42 -7.06 10.92
CA GLU A 122 -9.96 -7.04 10.89
C GLU A 122 -9.44 -5.74 10.24
N LYS A 123 -8.43 -5.08 10.80
CA LYS A 123 -7.92 -3.84 10.21
C LYS A 123 -7.04 -4.14 9.00
N THR A 124 -7.34 -3.52 7.87
CA THR A 124 -6.56 -3.65 6.62
C THR A 124 -6.39 -2.29 5.96
N ASP A 125 -5.44 -2.16 5.02
CA ASP A 125 -5.15 -0.87 4.40
C ASP A 125 -6.39 -0.24 3.70
N ARG A 126 -7.25 -1.07 3.10
CA ARG A 126 -8.56 -0.69 2.56
C ARG A 126 -9.60 -1.78 2.85
N THR A 127 -10.87 -1.41 2.90
CA THR A 127 -12.01 -2.32 2.97
C THR A 127 -13.04 -1.91 1.91
N VAL A 128 -13.53 -2.85 1.11
CA VAL A 128 -14.60 -2.61 0.12
C VAL A 128 -15.82 -3.40 0.55
N VAL A 129 -16.99 -2.77 0.52
CA VAL A 129 -18.27 -3.41 0.85
C VAL A 129 -19.14 -3.35 -0.40
N THR A 130 -19.46 -4.51 -0.98
CA THR A 130 -20.15 -4.61 -2.27
C THR A 130 -21.50 -5.28 -2.10
N PRO A 131 -22.62 -4.59 -2.41
CA PRO A 131 -23.91 -5.24 -2.55
C PRO A 131 -23.92 -6.08 -3.83
N ILE A 132 -24.28 -7.35 -3.70
CA ILE A 132 -24.42 -8.31 -4.80
C ILE A 132 -25.92 -8.48 -5.06
N THR A 133 -26.39 -7.81 -6.09
CA THR A 133 -27.78 -7.87 -6.58
C THR A 133 -27.92 -8.67 -7.87
N LYS A 134 -26.80 -9.06 -8.49
CA LYS A 134 -26.75 -9.81 -9.74
C LYS A 134 -25.89 -11.06 -9.62
N ASP A 135 -26.24 -12.09 -10.38
CA ASP A 135 -25.47 -13.32 -10.52
C ASP A 135 -24.24 -13.13 -11.42
N ALA A 136 -23.44 -14.20 -11.58
CA ALA A 136 -22.24 -14.18 -12.41
C ALA A 136 -22.53 -13.95 -13.92
N ASP A 137 -23.76 -14.23 -14.35
CA ASP A 137 -24.24 -14.02 -15.72
C ASP A 137 -24.90 -12.62 -15.91
N GLY A 138 -24.90 -11.79 -14.86
CA GLY A 138 -25.44 -10.43 -14.86
C GLY A 138 -26.96 -10.33 -14.72
N LYS A 139 -27.65 -11.42 -14.34
CA LYS A 139 -29.10 -11.41 -14.07
C LYS A 139 -29.37 -11.02 -12.63
N ASP A 140 -30.50 -10.34 -12.42
CA ASP A 140 -30.91 -9.93 -11.07
C ASP A 140 -31.19 -11.15 -10.19
N LEU A 141 -30.56 -11.18 -9.01
CA LEU A 141 -30.75 -12.20 -8.00
C LEU A 141 -32.10 -11.99 -7.29
N PRO A 142 -32.82 -13.08 -6.99
CA PRO A 142 -34.00 -12.99 -6.15
C PRO A 142 -33.63 -12.42 -4.76
N PRO A 143 -34.54 -11.69 -4.08
CA PRO A 143 -34.24 -11.01 -2.82
C PRO A 143 -33.64 -11.90 -1.71
N GLU A 144 -33.98 -13.19 -1.70
CA GLU A 144 -33.42 -14.18 -0.77
C GLU A 144 -31.95 -14.54 -1.02
N GLU A 145 -31.45 -14.36 -2.24
CA GLU A 145 -30.07 -14.66 -2.63
C GLU A 145 -29.17 -13.43 -2.62
N GLN A 146 -29.74 -12.25 -2.41
CA GLN A 146 -28.98 -11.01 -2.39
C GLN A 146 -28.10 -10.92 -1.13
N LYS A 147 -26.85 -10.50 -1.34
CA LYS A 147 -25.80 -10.52 -0.32
C LYS A 147 -24.92 -9.28 -0.38
N VAL A 148 -24.15 -9.06 0.67
CA VAL A 148 -23.13 -8.03 0.82
C VAL A 148 -21.82 -8.74 1.05
N ASP A 149 -20.87 -8.55 0.14
CA ASP A 149 -19.52 -9.07 0.29
C ASP A 149 -18.61 -8.00 0.89
N VAL A 150 -17.71 -8.42 1.78
CA VAL A 150 -16.70 -7.55 2.39
C VAL A 150 -15.31 -8.02 1.95
N TYR A 151 -14.57 -7.11 1.32
CA TYR A 151 -13.23 -7.35 0.82
C TYR A 151 -12.21 -6.60 1.69
N LYS A 152 -11.32 -7.36 2.32
CA LYS A 152 -10.20 -6.82 3.10
C LYS A 152 -8.97 -6.74 2.20
N ILE A 153 -8.49 -5.52 1.98
CA ILE A 153 -7.45 -5.22 0.99
C ILE A 153 -6.21 -4.70 1.72
N ASN A 154 -5.11 -5.41 1.56
CA ASN A 154 -3.78 -4.94 1.95
C ASN A 154 -3.04 -4.48 0.70
N LEU A 155 -2.63 -3.21 0.69
CA LEU A 155 -1.97 -2.57 -0.44
C LEU A 155 -0.48 -2.92 -0.42
N ARG A 156 0.13 -3.02 -1.60
CA ARG A 156 1.60 -3.10 -1.68
C ARG A 156 2.13 -1.73 -1.26
N LYS A 157 2.88 -1.72 -0.16
CA LYS A 157 3.58 -0.52 0.31
C LYS A 157 4.86 -0.37 -0.50
N ASP A 158 4.94 0.73 -1.22
CA ASP A 158 6.10 1.11 -2.04
C ASP A 158 7.23 1.69 -1.19
N HIS A 159 7.03 1.81 0.13
CA HIS A 159 8.03 2.26 1.09
C HIS A 159 8.38 1.12 2.06
N ARG A 160 9.67 0.81 2.23
CA ARG A 160 10.14 -0.28 3.10
C ARG A 160 11.40 0.10 3.85
N ILE A 161 11.48 -0.27 5.13
CA ILE A 161 12.73 -0.26 5.89
C ILE A 161 13.38 -1.62 5.71
N LYS A 162 14.66 -1.64 5.37
CA LYS A 162 15.47 -2.85 5.21
C LYS A 162 16.55 -2.86 6.27
N ALA A 163 16.74 -4.00 6.90
CA ALA A 163 17.85 -4.28 7.80
C ALA A 163 18.35 -5.69 7.50
N GLY A 164 19.66 -5.88 7.54
CA GLY A 164 20.25 -7.17 7.18
C GLY A 164 21.76 -7.17 7.30
N ILE A 165 22.36 -8.15 6.63
CA ILE A 165 23.79 -8.36 6.60
C ILE A 165 24.21 -8.46 5.14
N THR A 166 25.23 -7.71 4.74
CA THR A 166 25.83 -7.77 3.41
C THR A 166 27.24 -8.33 3.54
N GLN A 167 27.56 -9.35 2.74
CA GLN A 167 28.91 -9.90 2.67
C GLN A 167 29.55 -9.44 1.36
N ILE A 168 30.72 -8.81 1.46
CA ILE A 168 31.54 -8.39 0.32
C ILE A 168 32.92 -9.00 0.52
N ASP A 169 33.35 -9.80 -0.44
CA ASP A 169 34.54 -10.66 -0.35
C ASP A 169 34.52 -11.53 0.93
N THR A 170 35.48 -11.33 1.84
CA THR A 170 35.59 -12.04 3.13
C THR A 170 35.04 -11.23 4.30
N GLN A 171 34.46 -10.06 4.06
CA GLN A 171 34.01 -9.12 5.09
C GLN A 171 32.49 -9.09 5.21
N THR A 172 32.02 -9.06 6.46
CA THR A 172 30.61 -9.02 6.81
C THR A 172 30.24 -7.65 7.35
N TYR A 173 29.21 -7.04 6.76
CA TYR A 173 28.70 -5.72 7.10
C TYR A 173 27.25 -5.83 7.59
N TRP A 174 26.90 -5.10 8.65
CA TRP A 174 25.50 -4.81 8.92
C TRP A 174 25.01 -3.81 7.88
N THR A 175 23.75 -3.95 7.50
CA THR A 175 23.12 -3.14 6.47
C THR A 175 21.80 -2.60 6.99
N ALA A 176 21.56 -1.32 6.81
CA ALA A 176 20.27 -0.68 7.08
C ALA A 176 19.92 0.22 5.90
N GLY A 177 18.65 0.34 5.56
CA GLY A 177 18.27 1.15 4.43
C GLY A 177 16.78 1.37 4.28
N VAL A 178 16.42 2.20 3.31
CA VAL A 178 15.05 2.53 2.98
C VAL A 178 14.84 2.35 1.48
N GLN A 179 13.75 1.71 1.12
CA GLN A 179 13.24 1.67 -0.24
C GLN A 179 12.07 2.65 -0.32
N LEU A 180 12.08 3.53 -1.32
CA LEU A 180 10.99 4.44 -1.65
C LEU A 180 10.64 4.30 -3.14
N GLY A 181 9.52 3.65 -3.43
CA GLY A 181 9.11 3.23 -4.75
C GLY A 181 10.20 2.39 -5.43
N ARG A 182 10.69 2.94 -6.53
CA ARG A 182 11.74 2.32 -7.36
C ARG A 182 13.15 2.60 -6.87
N TRP A 183 13.32 3.48 -5.89
CA TRP A 183 14.62 3.84 -5.34
C TRP A 183 14.88 3.08 -4.05
N GLU A 184 16.11 2.60 -3.87
CA GLU A 184 16.55 1.99 -2.63
C GLU A 184 17.91 2.57 -2.24
N GLY A 185 18.02 3.03 -0.99
CA GLY A 185 19.27 3.47 -0.41
C GLY A 185 19.62 2.59 0.78
N LEU A 186 20.81 1.97 0.76
CA LEU A 186 21.36 1.19 1.87
C LEU A 186 22.65 1.81 2.37
N VAL A 187 22.90 1.70 3.67
CA VAL A 187 24.18 1.95 4.32
C VAL A 187 24.71 0.65 4.89
N HIS A 188 26.01 0.41 4.69
CA HIS A 188 26.72 -0.78 5.15
C HIS A 188 27.75 -0.35 6.19
N GLY A 189 27.84 -1.08 7.30
CA GLY A 189 28.81 -0.78 8.34
C GLY A 189 29.39 -2.02 9.00
N GLN A 190 30.48 -1.82 9.73
CA GLN A 190 31.18 -2.88 10.47
C GLN A 190 31.77 -2.27 11.74
N ALA A 191 31.62 -2.97 12.87
CA ALA A 191 32.10 -2.51 14.18
C ALA A 191 31.70 -1.05 14.53
N GLY A 192 30.43 -0.70 14.28
CA GLY A 192 29.88 0.63 14.58
C GLY A 192 30.27 1.75 13.60
N LYS A 193 31.07 1.48 12.57
CA LYS A 193 31.46 2.47 11.55
C LYS A 193 30.75 2.19 10.24
N VAL A 194 30.26 3.24 9.57
CA VAL A 194 29.78 3.15 8.18
C VAL A 194 30.99 2.93 7.26
N LYS A 195 30.86 1.96 6.37
CA LYS A 195 31.91 1.49 5.45
C LYS A 195 31.58 1.77 4.00
N GLY A 196 30.29 1.91 3.67
CA GLY A 196 29.84 2.28 2.34
C GLY A 196 28.34 2.44 2.30
N GLY A 197 27.83 2.83 1.14
CA GLY A 197 26.41 2.85 0.86
C GLY A 197 26.16 2.42 -0.58
N SER A 198 24.97 1.90 -0.84
CA SER A 198 24.52 1.52 -2.17
C SER A 198 23.21 2.22 -2.47
N VAL A 199 23.08 2.70 -3.71
CA VAL A 199 21.80 3.18 -4.25
C VAL A 199 21.41 2.27 -5.39
N MET A 200 20.19 1.77 -5.35
CA MET A 200 19.63 0.89 -6.37
C MET A 200 18.38 1.52 -6.96
N TYR A 201 18.16 1.24 -8.24
CA TYR A 201 16.95 1.64 -8.95
C TYR A 201 16.31 0.44 -9.64
N THR A 202 15.05 0.17 -9.31
CA THR A 202 14.27 -0.91 -9.92
C THR A 202 13.83 -0.49 -11.31
N VAL A 203 14.35 -1.14 -12.36
CA VAL A 203 14.02 -0.82 -13.77
C VAL A 203 12.68 -1.42 -14.23
N ALA A 204 12.29 -2.56 -13.69
CA ALA A 204 10.99 -3.17 -13.93
C ALA A 204 10.56 -3.98 -12.69
N GLU A 205 9.27 -4.02 -12.44
CA GLU A 205 8.63 -4.75 -11.33
C GLU A 205 7.34 -5.35 -11.88
N TRP A 206 7.16 -6.66 -11.72
CA TRP A 206 6.00 -7.41 -12.22
C TRP A 206 5.38 -8.27 -11.12
#